data_AF-A0A6L6LYK5-F1
#
_entry.id   AF-A0A6L6LYK5-F1
#
_cell.length_a   1.000
_cell.length_b   1.000
_cell.length_c   1.000
_cell.angle_alpha   90.00
_cell.angle_beta   90.00
_cell.angle_gamma   90.00
#
_symmetry.space_group_name_H-M   'P 1'
#
loop_
_entity.id
_entity.type
_entity.pdbx_description
1 polymer ?
#
loop_
_entity_poly.entity_id
_entity_poly.type
_entity_poly.pdbx_seq_one_letter_code
_entity_poly.pdbx_strand_id
1 'polypeptide(L)' 'MNYTQAQIDRANAVSLEDFLRTQGETLIKSGREYRWKEHDSLTVRGNKWFRHSQSKGGYPIDFVMEFYGKSFPEAV' A
#
# COMPACT_ATOMS: atom_id res chain seq x y z
N MET A 1 19.30 -5.10 -8.99
CA MET A 1 18.36 -4.60 -10.02
C MET A 1 18.10 -3.14 -9.68
N ASN A 2 18.54 -2.19 -10.51
CA ASN A 2 18.33 -0.76 -10.24
C ASN A 2 17.17 -0.28 -11.10
N TYR A 3 16.08 0.15 -10.46
CA TYR A 3 14.93 0.74 -11.15
C TYR A 3 15.21 2.20 -11.47
N THR A 4 14.66 2.69 -12.57
CA THR A 4 14.73 4.12 -12.88
C THR A 4 13.84 4.89 -11.90
N GLN A 5 14.18 6.15 -11.62
CA GLN A 5 13.34 7.01 -10.77
C GLN A 5 11.91 7.09 -11.31
N ALA A 6 11.73 7.13 -12.64
CA ALA A 6 10.42 7.12 -13.27
C ALA A 6 9.61 5.84 -13.01
N GLN A 7 10.27 4.66 -12.92
CA GLN A 7 9.59 3.42 -12.54
C GLN A 7 9.15 3.45 -11.07
N ILE A 8 10.01 3.95 -10.19
CA ILE A 8 9.70 4.15 -8.76
C ILE A 8 8.53 5.10 -8.59
N ASP A 9 8.55 6.25 -9.27
CA ASP A 9 7.50 7.26 -9.18
C ASP A 9 6.17 6.74 -9.70
N ARG A 10 6.19 6.00 -10.82
CA ARG A 10 4.98 5.37 -11.38
C ARG A 10 4.39 4.33 -10.44
N ALA A 11 5.21 3.43 -9.90
CA ALA A 11 4.74 2.42 -8.95
C ALA A 11 4.20 3.08 -7.68
N ASN A 12 4.83 4.17 -7.22
CA ASN A 12 4.35 4.89 -6.06
C ASN A 12 3.10 5.75 -6.31
N ALA A 13 2.71 5.98 -7.57
CA ALA A 13 1.49 6.68 -7.92
C ALA A 13 0.24 5.78 -7.85
N VAL A 14 0.40 4.46 -7.70
CA VAL A 14 -0.70 3.50 -7.62
C VAL A 14 -1.55 3.74 -6.37
N SER A 15 -2.86 3.73 -6.55
CA SER A 15 -3.83 3.75 -5.45
C SER A 15 -3.80 2.42 -4.70
N LEU A 16 -3.41 2.45 -3.42
CA LEU A 16 -3.44 1.27 -2.55
C LEU A 16 -4.87 0.79 -2.30
N GLU A 17 -5.83 1.71 -2.33
CA GLU A 17 -7.24 1.38 -2.20
C GLU A 17 -7.70 0.47 -3.35
N ASP A 18 -7.36 0.84 -4.59
CA ASP A 18 -7.71 0.05 -5.77
C ASP A 18 -6.91 -1.24 -5.83
N PHE A 19 -5.61 -1.18 -5.54
CA PHE A 19 -4.74 -2.36 -5.47
C PHE A 19 -5.34 -3.42 -4.52
N LEU A 20 -5.64 -3.05 -3.27
CA LEU A 20 -6.22 -3.97 -2.29
C LEU A 20 -7.56 -4.55 -2.78
N ARG A 21 -8.44 -3.72 -3.34
CA ARG A 21 -9.71 -4.21 -3.91
C ARG A 21 -9.52 -5.21 -5.04
N THR A 22 -8.51 -5.03 -5.91
CA THR A 22 -8.21 -5.98 -6.99
C THR A 22 -7.67 -7.32 -6.48
N GLN A 23 -7.02 -7.32 -5.31
CA GLN A 23 -6.59 -8.55 -4.63
C GLN A 23 -7.73 -9.25 -3.87
N GLY A 24 -8.94 -8.69 -3.88
CA GLY A 24 -10.08 -9.23 -3.12
C GLY A 24 -10.14 -8.79 -1.66
N GLU A 25 -9.29 -7.83 -1.27
CA GLU A 25 -9.21 -7.36 0.11
C GLU A 25 -10.39 -6.46 0.48
N THR A 26 -10.78 -6.53 1.75
CA THR A 26 -11.88 -5.72 2.27
C THR A 26 -11.36 -4.45 2.94
N LEU A 27 -11.79 -3.30 2.43
CA LEU A 27 -11.53 -1.98 2.97
C LEU A 27 -12.77 -1.42 3.68
N ILE A 28 -12.64 -1.09 4.96
CA ILE A 28 -13.69 -0.51 5.79
C ILE A 28 -13.48 1.00 5.89
N LYS A 29 -14.45 1.79 5.44
CA LYS A 29 -14.34 3.26 5.49
C LYS A 29 -14.24 3.76 6.93
N SER A 30 -13.26 4.61 7.21
CA SER A 30 -12.98 5.22 8.51
C SER A 30 -12.69 6.70 8.32
N GLY A 31 -13.73 7.52 8.26
CA GLY A 31 -13.61 8.95 7.96
C GLY A 31 -13.13 9.21 6.53
N ARG A 32 -11.93 9.80 6.39
CA ARG A 32 -11.29 10.12 5.10
C ARG A 32 -10.33 9.04 4.59
N GLU A 33 -10.19 7.97 5.36
CA GLU A 33 -9.28 6.86 5.09
C GLU A 33 -10.07 5.55 5.09
N TYR A 34 -9.42 4.47 4.70
CA TYR A 34 -9.96 3.12 4.78
C TYR A 34 -9.07 2.27 5.67
N ARG A 35 -9.68 1.52 6.59
CA ARG A 35 -9.00 0.49 7.36
C ARG A 35 -9.00 -0.80 6.56
N TRP A 36 -7.84 -1.46 6.48
CA TRP A 36 -7.77 -2.79 5.88
C TRP A 36 -8.28 -3.82 6.89
N LYS A 37 -9.30 -4.60 6.53
CA LYS A 37 -9.98 -5.52 7.46
C LYS A 37 -9.04 -6.60 8.02
N GLU A 38 -8.13 -7.12 7.20
CA GLU A 38 -7.13 -8.12 7.61
C GLU A 38 -6.06 -7.53 8.56
N HIS A 39 -5.91 -6.21 8.57
CA HIS A 39 -4.95 -5.49 9.41
C HIS A 39 -5.62 -4.35 10.17
N ASP A 40 -6.14 -4.66 11.36
CA ASP A 40 -6.92 -3.78 12.24
C ASP A 40 -6.26 -2.42 12.57
N SER A 41 -4.93 -2.38 12.61
CA SER A 41 -4.13 -1.19 12.89
C SER A 41 -3.61 -0.49 11.63
N LEU A 42 -4.01 -0.91 10.43
CA LEU A 42 -3.58 -0.32 9.16
C LEU A 42 -4.68 0.49 8.49
N THR A 43 -4.35 1.72 8.12
CA THR A 43 -5.18 2.57 7.25
C THR A 43 -4.49 2.86 5.93
N VAL A 44 -5.30 3.05 4.89
CA VAL A 44 -4.89 3.47 3.55
C VAL A 44 -5.67 4.70 3.12
N ARG A 45 -5.00 5.58 2.37
CA ARG A 45 -5.58 6.77 1.76
C ARG A 45 -4.85 7.08 0.46
N GLY A 46 -5.52 6.86 -0.68
CA GLY A 46 -4.92 6.95 -1.99
C GLY A 46 -3.72 6.01 -2.12
N ASN A 47 -2.54 6.56 -2.37
CA ASN A 47 -1.28 5.81 -2.45
C ASN A 47 -0.52 5.71 -1.11
N LYS A 48 -1.07 6.20 0.00
CA LYS A 48 -0.39 6.18 1.29
C LYS A 48 -1.00 5.14 2.21
N TRP A 49 -0.17 4.56 3.06
CA TRP A 49 -0.61 3.69 4.14
C TRP A 49 0.06 4.08 5.46
N PHE A 50 -0.59 3.74 6.56
CA PHE A 50 -0.05 3.93 7.90
C PHE A 50 -0.51 2.79 8.82
N ARG A 51 0.42 2.26 9.61
CA ARG A 51 0.19 1.25 10.62
C ARG A 51 0.42 1.84 12.01
N HIS A 52 -0.67 2.05 12.71
CA HIS A 52 -0.70 2.69 14.03
C HIS A 52 0.06 1.91 15.11
N SER A 53 0.02 0.58 15.05
CA SER A 53 0.70 -0.28 16.03
C SER A 53 2.22 -0.16 16.01
N GLN A 54 2.80 0.31 14.91
CA GLN A 54 4.26 0.47 14.74
C GLN A 54 4.67 1.91 14.44
N SER A 55 3.72 2.85 14.36
CA SER A 55 3.95 4.22 13.89
C SER A 55 4.75 4.28 12.58
N LYS A 56 4.43 3.38 11.64
CA LYS A 56 5.13 3.23 10.36
C LYS A 56 4.16 3.48 9.21
N GLY A 57 4.63 4.07 8.12
CA GLY A 57 3.85 4.24 6.90
C GLY A 57 4.76 4.48 5.71
N GLY A 58 4.15 4.58 4.54
CA GLY A 58 4.91 4.74 3.29
C GLY A 58 4.01 4.79 2.06
N TYR A 59 4.63 4.46 0.93
CA TYR A 59 4.01 4.42 -0.39
C TYR A 59 3.79 2.98 -0.86
N PRO A 60 3.18 2.73 -2.03
CA PRO A 60 2.84 1.39 -2.50
C PRO A 60 4.01 0.42 -2.57
N ILE A 61 5.21 0.89 -2.92
CA ILE A 61 6.40 0.03 -2.94
C ILE A 61 6.73 -0.48 -1.53
N ASP A 62 6.77 0.41 -0.53
CA ASP A 62 7.01 0.02 0.87
C ASP A 62 5.94 -0.94 1.37
N PHE A 63 4.69 -0.68 0.99
CA PHE A 63 3.54 -1.51 1.35
C PHE A 63 3.67 -2.94 0.82
N VAL A 64 3.92 -3.09 -0.48
CA VAL A 64 4.01 -4.40 -1.13
C VAL A 64 5.21 -5.20 -0.61
N MET A 65 6.34 -4.54 -0.33
CA MET A 65 7.48 -5.19 0.31
C MET A 65 7.15 -5.67 1.74
N GLU A 66 6.39 -4.89 2.51
CA GLU A 66 6.09 -5.20 3.91
C GLU A 66 5.00 -6.27 4.07
N PHE A 67 3.91 -6.19 3.30
CA PHE A 67 2.72 -7.04 3.51
C PHE A 67 2.63 -8.21 2.54
N TYR A 68 3.19 -8.08 1.33
CA TYR A 68 3.12 -9.14 0.32
C TYR A 68 4.44 -9.90 0.15
N GLY A 69 5.52 -9.49 0.85
CA GLY A 69 6.83 -10.13 0.77
C GLY A 69 7.43 -10.11 -0.65
N LYS A 70 6.91 -9.26 -1.53
CA LYS A 70 7.29 -9.21 -2.94
C LYS A 70 8.51 -8.33 -3.14
N SER A 71 9.33 -8.72 -4.12
CA SER A 71 10.38 -7.84 -4.62
C SER A 71 9.76 -6.81 -5.58
N PHE A 72 10.41 -5.65 -5.71
CA PHE A 72 9.96 -4.52 -6.53
C PHE A 72 9.48 -4.86 -7.98
N PRO A 73 10.03 -5.82 -8.75
CA PRO A 73 9.58 -6.05 -10.13
C PRO A 73 8.18 -6.68 -10.23
N GLU A 74 7.62 -7.21 -9.14
CA GLU A 74 6.23 -7.70 -9.09
C GLU A 74 5.22 -6.59 -8.72
N ALA A 75 5.71 -5.40 -8.34
CA ALA A 75 4.93 -4.27 -7.85
C ALA A 75 4.82 -3.11 -8.87
N VAL A 76 5.35 -3.29 -10.09
CA VAL A 76 5.43 -2.27 -11.17
C VAL A 76 4.59 -2.69 -12.37
#